data_AF-A0A7C2VFJ0-F1
#
_entry.id   AF-A0A7C2VFJ0-F1
#
_cell.length_a   1.000
_cell.length_b   1.000
_cell.length_c   1.000
_cell.angle_alpha   90.00
_cell.angle_beta   90.00
_cell.angle_gamma   90.00
#
_symmetry.space_group_name_H-M   'P 1'
#
loop_
_entity.id
_entity.type
_entity.pdbx_description
1 polymer ?
#
loop_
_entity_poly.entity_id
_entity_poly.type
_entity_poly.pdbx_seq_one_letter_code
_entity_poly.pdbx_strand_id
1 'polypeptide(L)'
;MTVTGRPSQPFTQPWLVSRNWDLTYLIFSCVLFVSPYLVFVLLGGDPFARADEPGTAAYQARVIVNLLVAVLVGGPHMYATFTRTVLDPDFRQKRPAFLLSSLLIPLMVIVLATSSYESYVWLLTLFFGLASVHALQQIVWLADAYTLKARGAVTLRERLVDYGLVFTSLYPLALAKMVNGQFWIGPVNLKVNDVLYGQYWLAYLAGAVFAAFFTAFIARTTREYREGVLNVPKTLLLLATTIIMFFAPALPNLDTAFQGINVWHSFQYLALTWLANRLREESTGRPASPFGPVSAGSTGWVRFYLFCLAMLPVSGLLIVAARWLWPGLHCPAGQCLPGADEAYTYIGILSVLLVHYFHDGVLFTEPQAIIADRAVGGPSAAPEAA
;
A
#
# COMPACT_ATOMS: atom_id res chain seq x y z
N MET A 1 34.49 -30.89 30.65
CA MET A 1 34.00 -30.84 29.27
C MET A 1 34.09 -29.40 28.78
N THR A 2 35.16 -29.09 28.08
CA THR A 2 35.41 -27.79 27.45
C THR A 2 34.59 -27.75 26.16
N VAL A 3 33.46 -27.05 26.18
CA VAL A 3 32.73 -26.73 24.95
C VAL A 3 33.62 -25.80 24.14
N THR A 4 34.20 -26.32 23.07
CA THR A 4 34.96 -25.56 22.08
C THR A 4 34.01 -24.53 21.47
N GLY A 5 34.13 -23.29 21.93
CA GLY A 5 33.43 -22.15 21.35
C GLY A 5 33.84 -22.00 19.90
N ARG A 6 32.93 -22.35 18.97
CA ARG A 6 32.97 -21.75 17.65
C ARG A 6 32.93 -20.24 17.86
N PRO A 7 33.85 -19.46 17.28
CA PRO A 7 33.66 -18.01 17.26
C PRO A 7 32.30 -17.77 16.59
N SER A 8 31.38 -17.16 17.35
CA SER A 8 30.11 -16.71 16.82
C SER A 8 30.44 -15.70 15.73
N GLN A 9 30.35 -16.12 14.47
CA GLN A 9 30.40 -15.20 13.34
C GLN A 9 29.40 -14.08 13.65
N PRO A 10 29.82 -12.80 13.65
CA PRO A 10 28.94 -11.70 13.99
C PRO A 10 27.75 -11.72 13.02
N PHE A 11 26.53 -11.62 13.56
CA PHE A 11 25.31 -11.62 12.76
C PHE A 11 25.31 -10.39 11.84
N THR A 12 25.54 -10.62 10.55
CA THR A 12 25.54 -9.56 9.53
C THR A 12 24.11 -9.08 9.29
N GLN A 13 23.92 -7.76 9.33
CA GLN A 13 22.59 -7.18 9.17
C GLN A 13 22.07 -7.36 7.73
N PRO A 14 20.84 -7.90 7.56
CA PRO A 14 20.32 -8.38 6.28
C PRO A 14 19.66 -7.26 5.45
N TRP A 15 20.37 -6.16 5.19
CA TRP A 15 19.86 -5.08 4.32
C TRP A 15 19.57 -5.62 2.91
N LEU A 16 18.40 -5.33 2.35
CA LEU A 16 17.95 -5.87 1.06
C LEU A 16 18.87 -5.42 -0.09
N VAL A 17 19.15 -4.12 -0.16
CA VAL A 17 20.09 -3.53 -1.12
C VAL A 17 21.34 -3.04 -0.40
N SER A 18 21.17 -2.07 0.49
CA SER A 18 22.25 -1.51 1.32
C SER A 18 21.63 -0.76 2.49
N ARG A 19 22.39 -0.54 3.56
CA ARG A 19 21.90 0.20 4.74
C ARG A 19 21.28 1.54 4.35
N ASN A 20 21.96 2.33 3.52
CA ASN A 20 21.49 3.66 3.16
C ASN A 20 20.24 3.62 2.28
N TRP A 21 20.18 2.67 1.33
CA TRP A 21 19.04 2.52 0.44
C TRP A 21 17.79 2.09 1.22
N ASP A 22 17.91 1.04 2.03
CA ASP A 22 16.81 0.53 2.85
C ASP A 22 16.29 1.57 3.84
N LEU A 23 17.20 2.27 4.54
CA LEU A 23 16.80 3.34 5.47
C LEU A 23 16.09 4.48 4.75
N THR A 24 16.55 4.88 3.56
CA THR A 24 15.98 6.02 2.82
C THR A 24 14.63 5.67 2.21
N TYR A 25 14.54 4.54 1.49
CA TYR A 25 13.39 4.23 0.65
C TYR A 25 12.34 3.36 1.36
N LEU A 26 12.75 2.48 2.27
CA LEU A 26 11.86 1.50 2.87
C LEU A 26 11.44 1.86 4.29
N ILE A 27 12.37 2.36 5.11
CA ILE A 27 12.13 2.52 6.55
C ILE A 27 11.75 3.96 6.89
N PHE A 28 12.62 4.93 6.61
CA PHE A 28 12.41 6.34 6.99
C PHE A 28 11.72 7.19 5.93
N SER A 29 11.41 6.63 4.75
CA SER A 29 10.44 7.23 3.82
C SER A 29 9.07 7.46 4.46
N CYS A 30 8.82 6.82 5.60
CA CYS A 30 7.66 6.98 6.45
C CYS A 30 7.44 8.43 6.90
N VAL A 31 8.47 9.28 6.94
CA VAL A 31 8.34 10.71 7.22
C VAL A 31 7.49 11.44 6.17
N LEU A 32 7.42 10.92 4.95
CA LEU A 32 6.60 11.48 3.87
C LEU A 32 5.09 11.40 4.17
N PHE A 33 4.68 10.58 5.14
CA PHE A 33 3.29 10.52 5.64
C PHE A 33 2.75 11.91 6.02
N VAL A 34 3.60 12.78 6.57
CA VAL A 34 3.20 14.10 7.05
C VAL A 34 3.00 15.08 5.89
N SER A 35 3.56 14.81 4.71
CA SER A 35 3.61 15.77 3.60
C SER A 35 2.23 16.21 3.07
N PRO A 36 1.21 15.34 2.91
CA PRO A 36 -0.10 15.78 2.44
C PRO A 36 -0.80 16.70 3.43
N TYR A 37 -0.62 16.47 4.73
CA TYR A 37 -1.15 17.35 5.78
C TYR A 37 -0.45 18.71 5.79
N LEU A 38 0.86 18.76 5.59
CA LEU A 38 1.57 20.03 5.49
C LEU A 38 1.07 20.85 4.29
N VAL A 39 0.92 20.21 3.13
CA VAL A 39 0.38 20.87 1.93
C VAL A 39 -1.07 21.33 2.17
N PHE A 40 -1.91 20.50 2.79
CA PHE A 40 -3.27 20.85 3.16
C PHE A 40 -3.33 22.13 4.02
N VAL A 41 -2.51 22.23 5.06
CA VAL A 41 -2.44 23.42 5.93
C VAL A 41 -1.90 24.64 5.17
N LEU A 42 -0.86 24.47 4.34
CA LEU A 42 -0.31 25.54 3.52
C LEU A 42 -1.31 26.11 2.51
N LEU A 43 -2.28 25.29 2.07
CA LEU A 43 -3.38 25.70 1.19
C LEU A 43 -4.59 26.28 1.95
N GLY A 44 -4.47 26.50 3.27
CA GLY A 44 -5.52 27.11 4.09
C GLY A 44 -6.49 26.12 4.74
N GLY A 45 -6.14 24.83 4.79
CA GLY A 45 -6.88 23.83 5.55
C GLY A 45 -6.63 23.94 7.06
N ASP A 46 -7.68 23.74 7.87
CA ASP A 46 -7.55 23.59 9.32
C ASP A 46 -7.19 22.14 9.66
N PRO A 47 -6.02 21.85 10.26
CA PRO A 47 -5.58 20.50 10.57
C PRO A 47 -6.51 19.75 11.56
N PHE A 48 -7.39 20.47 12.26
CA PHE A 48 -8.35 19.90 13.20
C PHE A 48 -9.77 19.77 12.63
N ALA A 49 -10.02 20.29 11.43
CA ALA A 49 -11.31 20.17 10.74
C ALA A 49 -11.37 18.94 9.83
N ARG A 50 -12.59 18.52 9.44
CA ARG A 50 -12.81 17.39 8.54
C ARG A 50 -12.68 17.73 7.05
N ALA A 51 -12.78 19.01 6.69
CA ALA A 51 -12.71 19.49 5.30
C ALA A 51 -13.75 18.85 4.35
N ASP A 52 -14.96 18.64 4.86
CA ASP A 52 -16.07 17.93 4.23
C ASP A 52 -17.12 18.85 3.60
N GLU A 53 -17.09 20.16 3.87
CA GLU A 53 -18.06 21.12 3.34
C GLU A 53 -17.64 21.71 1.99
N PRO A 54 -18.35 21.41 0.89
CA PRO A 54 -18.01 21.93 -0.44
C PRO A 54 -18.03 23.46 -0.50
N GLY A 55 -17.09 24.02 -1.26
CA GLY A 55 -16.96 25.47 -1.44
C GLY A 55 -16.11 26.18 -0.36
N THR A 56 -15.74 25.50 0.71
CA THR A 56 -14.81 26.04 1.72
C THR A 56 -13.35 25.93 1.27
N ALA A 57 -12.47 26.79 1.82
CA ALA A 57 -11.03 26.72 1.55
C ALA A 57 -10.42 25.37 1.97
N ALA A 58 -10.85 24.83 3.12
CA ALA A 58 -10.40 23.52 3.60
C ALA A 58 -10.79 22.40 2.63
N TYR A 59 -12.02 22.40 2.11
CA TYR A 59 -12.44 21.42 1.11
C TYR A 59 -11.59 21.50 -0.16
N GLN A 60 -11.34 22.71 -0.68
CA GLN A 60 -10.51 22.89 -1.87
C GLN A 60 -9.06 22.43 -1.62
N ALA A 61 -8.49 22.74 -0.45
CA ALA A 61 -7.17 22.26 -0.05
C ALA A 61 -7.11 20.72 -0.04
N ARG A 62 -8.13 20.04 0.51
CA ARG A 62 -8.23 18.57 0.50
C ARG A 62 -8.25 18.01 -0.92
N VAL A 63 -9.11 18.55 -1.79
CA VAL A 63 -9.22 18.10 -3.19
C VAL A 63 -7.91 18.30 -3.96
N ILE A 64 -7.25 19.44 -3.77
CA ILE A 64 -5.94 19.72 -4.40
C ILE A 64 -4.89 18.72 -3.91
N VAL A 65 -4.83 18.44 -2.60
CA VAL A 65 -3.92 17.44 -2.04
C VAL A 65 -4.19 16.06 -2.64
N ASN A 66 -5.45 15.63 -2.70
CA ASN A 66 -5.83 14.36 -3.32
C ASN A 66 -5.35 14.28 -4.77
N LEU A 67 -5.54 15.35 -5.55
CA LEU A 67 -5.11 15.41 -6.95
C LEU A 67 -3.58 15.37 -7.08
N LEU A 68 -2.86 16.14 -6.26
CA LEU A 68 -1.39 16.15 -6.26
C LEU A 68 -0.83 14.76 -5.93
N VAL A 69 -1.36 14.12 -4.89
CA VAL A 69 -0.94 12.76 -4.51
C VAL A 69 -1.28 11.76 -5.60
N ALA A 70 -2.49 11.82 -6.17
CA ALA A 70 -2.90 10.94 -7.26
C ALA A 70 -2.03 11.09 -8.51
N VAL A 71 -1.64 12.31 -8.89
CA VAL A 71 -0.83 12.53 -10.11
C VAL A 71 0.64 12.22 -9.87
N LEU A 72 1.22 12.65 -8.75
CA LEU A 72 2.66 12.61 -8.54
C LEU A 72 3.16 11.30 -7.94
N VAL A 73 2.33 10.58 -7.18
CA VAL A 73 2.80 9.38 -6.46
C VAL A 73 1.86 8.20 -6.62
N GLY A 74 0.58 8.38 -6.30
CA GLY A 74 -0.42 7.29 -6.30
C GLY A 74 -0.65 6.69 -7.69
N GLY A 75 -0.79 7.54 -8.71
CA GLY A 75 -0.97 7.12 -10.09
C GLY A 75 0.25 6.38 -10.64
N PRO A 76 1.47 6.96 -10.58
CA PRO A 76 2.68 6.22 -10.94
C PRO A 76 2.83 4.88 -10.21
N HIS A 77 2.53 4.83 -8.92
CA HIS A 77 2.56 3.61 -8.11
C HIS A 77 1.59 2.54 -8.61
N MET A 78 0.32 2.89 -8.82
CA MET A 78 -0.69 1.99 -9.35
C MET A 78 -0.23 1.42 -10.70
N TYR A 79 0.28 2.28 -11.58
CA TYR A 79 0.70 1.88 -12.91
C TYR A 79 2.01 1.07 -12.95
N ALA A 80 2.90 1.27 -11.98
CA ALA A 80 4.13 0.50 -11.84
C ALA A 80 3.87 -1.00 -11.76
N THR A 81 2.77 -1.41 -11.14
CA THR A 81 2.33 -2.81 -11.06
C THR A 81 2.23 -3.49 -12.41
N PHE A 82 1.69 -2.78 -13.41
CA PHE A 82 1.49 -3.34 -14.74
C PHE A 82 2.81 -3.63 -15.45
N THR A 83 3.92 -2.98 -15.05
CA THR A 83 5.27 -3.31 -15.55
C THR A 83 5.72 -4.71 -15.14
N ARG A 84 5.22 -5.22 -14.01
CA ARG A 84 5.52 -6.57 -13.48
C ARG A 84 4.45 -7.61 -13.81
N THR A 85 3.34 -7.21 -14.42
CA THR A 85 2.23 -8.13 -14.74
C THR A 85 1.81 -8.08 -16.21
N VAL A 86 1.12 -7.03 -16.64
CA VAL A 86 0.52 -6.96 -17.97
C VAL A 86 1.59 -6.77 -19.04
N LEU A 87 2.64 -6.01 -18.73
CA LEU A 87 3.73 -5.74 -19.65
C LEU A 87 4.82 -6.82 -19.61
N ASP A 88 4.88 -7.62 -18.54
CA ASP A 88 5.83 -8.73 -18.44
C ASP A 88 5.35 -9.93 -19.28
N PRO A 89 6.08 -10.33 -20.35
CA PRO A 89 5.69 -11.46 -21.19
C PRO A 89 5.60 -12.78 -20.40
N ASP A 90 6.50 -13.00 -19.43
CA ASP A 90 6.53 -14.24 -18.66
C ASP A 90 5.31 -14.36 -17.75
N PHE A 91 4.92 -13.26 -17.10
CA PHE A 91 3.70 -13.22 -16.29
C PHE A 91 2.46 -13.49 -17.14
N ARG A 92 2.33 -12.84 -18.31
CA ARG A 92 1.21 -13.08 -19.24
C ARG A 92 1.09 -14.52 -19.68
N GLN A 93 2.20 -15.17 -20.01
CA GLN A 93 2.22 -16.58 -20.43
C GLN A 93 1.85 -17.52 -19.29
N LYS A 94 2.30 -17.24 -18.06
CA LYS A 94 2.07 -18.10 -16.88
C LYS A 94 0.71 -17.89 -16.20
N ARG A 95 0.07 -16.74 -16.39
CA ARG A 95 -1.12 -16.30 -15.64
C ARG A 95 -2.23 -15.66 -16.52
N PRO A 96 -2.60 -16.23 -17.68
CA PRO A 96 -3.58 -15.60 -18.57
C PRO A 96 -4.99 -15.49 -17.95
N ALA A 97 -5.44 -16.54 -17.26
CA ALA A 97 -6.75 -16.55 -16.62
C ALA A 97 -6.87 -15.49 -15.50
N PHE A 98 -5.80 -15.26 -14.76
CA PHE A 98 -5.72 -14.24 -13.72
C PHE A 98 -5.83 -12.81 -14.30
N LEU A 99 -5.14 -12.56 -15.43
CA LEU A 99 -5.25 -11.28 -16.13
C LEU A 99 -6.64 -11.07 -16.74
N LEU A 100 -7.26 -12.14 -17.25
CA LEU A 100 -8.62 -12.06 -17.77
C LEU A 100 -9.63 -11.78 -16.65
N SER A 101 -9.46 -12.41 -15.48
CA SER A 101 -10.37 -12.18 -14.35
C SER A 101 -10.28 -10.76 -13.79
N SER A 102 -9.15 -10.07 -13.94
CA SER A 102 -9.02 -8.70 -13.44
C SER A 102 -9.85 -7.70 -14.24
N LEU A 103 -10.30 -8.05 -15.45
CA LEU A 103 -11.27 -7.25 -16.21
C LEU A 103 -12.67 -7.19 -15.56
N LEU A 104 -12.99 -8.10 -14.63
CA LEU A 104 -14.24 -8.05 -13.88
C LEU A 104 -14.27 -6.90 -12.87
N ILE A 105 -13.09 -6.42 -12.44
CA ILE A 105 -12.98 -5.38 -11.41
C ILE A 105 -13.47 -4.02 -11.93
N PRO A 106 -13.01 -3.49 -13.08
CA PRO A 106 -13.58 -2.26 -13.64
C PRO A 106 -15.09 -2.34 -13.87
N LEU A 107 -15.59 -3.49 -14.33
CA LEU A 107 -17.04 -3.70 -14.50
C LEU A 107 -17.77 -3.58 -13.16
N MET A 108 -17.28 -4.24 -12.11
CA MET A 108 -17.83 -4.15 -10.76
C MET A 108 -17.81 -2.69 -10.25
N VAL A 109 -16.71 -1.96 -10.44
CA VAL A 109 -16.59 -0.55 -10.05
C VAL A 109 -17.64 0.30 -10.74
N ILE A 110 -17.77 0.18 -12.07
CA ILE A 110 -18.74 0.95 -12.85
C ILE A 110 -20.17 0.63 -12.38
N VAL A 111 -20.51 -0.64 -12.22
CA VAL A 111 -21.84 -1.06 -11.75
C VAL A 111 -22.14 -0.48 -10.37
N LEU A 112 -21.25 -0.65 -9.39
CA LEU A 112 -21.48 -0.15 -8.04
C LEU A 112 -21.53 1.38 -7.98
N ALA A 113 -20.67 2.08 -8.72
CA ALA A 113 -20.65 3.53 -8.74
C ALA A 113 -21.87 4.17 -9.41
N THR A 114 -22.49 3.49 -10.38
CA THR A 114 -23.57 4.07 -11.20
C THR A 114 -24.97 3.62 -10.83
N SER A 115 -25.13 2.46 -10.18
CA SER A 115 -26.46 1.86 -9.92
C SER A 115 -27.31 2.67 -8.94
N SER A 116 -26.71 3.17 -7.86
CA SER A 116 -27.38 4.00 -6.84
C SER A 116 -26.34 4.73 -6.00
N TYR A 117 -26.76 5.75 -5.25
CA TYR A 117 -25.87 6.42 -4.31
C TYR A 117 -25.40 5.47 -3.20
N GLU A 118 -26.28 4.62 -2.68
CA GLU A 118 -25.94 3.63 -1.65
C GLU A 118 -24.89 2.63 -2.13
N SER A 119 -24.99 2.12 -3.36
CA SER A 119 -23.99 1.22 -3.93
C SER A 119 -22.64 1.91 -4.15
N TYR A 120 -22.65 3.20 -4.46
CA TYR A 120 -21.44 4.02 -4.54
C TYR A 120 -20.77 4.19 -3.15
N VAL A 121 -21.54 4.45 -2.10
CA VAL A 121 -21.00 4.52 -0.72
C VAL A 121 -20.44 3.17 -0.27
N TRP A 122 -21.09 2.06 -0.66
CA TRP A 122 -20.54 0.71 -0.45
C TRP A 122 -19.23 0.48 -1.20
N LEU A 123 -19.14 0.91 -2.46
CA LEU A 123 -17.90 0.85 -3.23
C LEU A 123 -16.76 1.56 -2.50
N LEU A 124 -17.00 2.79 -2.01
CA LEU A 124 -16.00 3.52 -1.23
C LEU A 124 -15.64 2.78 0.06
N THR A 125 -16.63 2.26 0.78
CA THR A 125 -16.40 1.48 2.01
C THR A 125 -15.50 0.26 1.75
N LEU A 126 -15.79 -0.50 0.71
CA LEU A 126 -14.98 -1.64 0.28
C LEU A 126 -13.58 -1.20 -0.17
N PHE A 127 -13.50 -0.11 -0.93
CA PHE A 127 -12.23 0.43 -1.40
C PHE A 127 -11.31 0.83 -0.24
N PHE A 128 -11.78 1.62 0.73
CA PHE A 128 -10.95 2.02 1.88
C PHE A 128 -10.53 0.83 2.74
N GLY A 129 -11.42 -0.16 2.91
CA GLY A 129 -11.08 -1.42 3.54
C GLY A 129 -9.95 -2.14 2.81
N LEU A 130 -10.08 -2.34 1.50
CA LEU A 130 -9.07 -3.01 0.66
C LEU A 130 -7.76 -2.23 0.59
N ALA A 131 -7.81 -0.90 0.49
CA ALA A 131 -6.63 -0.06 0.46
C ALA A 131 -5.81 -0.16 1.75
N SER A 132 -6.47 -0.22 2.90
CA SER A 132 -5.80 -0.44 4.18
C SER A 132 -5.10 -1.80 4.23
N VAL A 133 -5.77 -2.87 3.79
CA VAL A 133 -5.19 -4.21 3.72
C VAL A 133 -4.01 -4.24 2.75
N HIS A 134 -4.16 -3.64 1.57
CA HIS A 134 -3.15 -3.58 0.54
C HIS A 134 -1.85 -2.90 1.01
N ALA A 135 -1.95 -1.76 1.69
CA ALA A 135 -0.78 -1.08 2.25
C ALA A 135 -0.06 -1.95 3.29
N LEU A 136 -0.82 -2.67 4.13
CA LEU A 136 -0.27 -3.56 5.15
C LEU A 136 0.33 -4.85 4.55
N GLN A 137 -0.22 -5.36 3.45
CA GLN A 137 0.32 -6.49 2.69
C GLN A 137 1.74 -6.21 2.19
N GLN A 138 2.01 -5.00 1.68
CA GLN A 138 3.37 -4.61 1.27
C GLN A 138 4.37 -4.69 2.44
N ILE A 139 3.97 -4.22 3.62
CA ILE A 139 4.86 -4.21 4.79
C ILE A 139 5.18 -5.63 5.25
N VAL A 140 4.20 -6.52 5.31
CA VAL A 140 4.46 -7.92 5.69
C VAL A 140 5.26 -8.66 4.63
N TRP A 141 5.07 -8.34 3.35
CA TRP A 141 5.90 -8.85 2.25
C TRP A 141 7.37 -8.43 2.39
N LEU A 142 7.63 -7.17 2.77
CA LEU A 142 8.99 -6.69 3.07
C LEU A 142 9.59 -7.35 4.32
N ALA A 143 8.79 -7.54 5.37
CA ALA A 143 9.22 -8.23 6.59
C ALA A 143 9.64 -9.68 6.28
N ASP A 144 8.91 -10.35 5.39
CA ASP A 144 9.26 -11.67 4.86
C ASP A 144 10.56 -11.61 4.05
N ALA A 145 10.74 -10.63 3.15
CA ALA A 145 11.97 -10.47 2.38
C ALA A 145 13.21 -10.28 3.27
N TYR A 146 13.11 -9.45 4.32
CA TYR A 146 14.17 -9.29 5.32
C TYR A 146 14.46 -10.58 6.08
N THR A 147 13.43 -11.34 6.45
CA THR A 147 13.58 -12.60 7.18
C THR A 147 14.21 -13.68 6.29
N LEU A 148 13.78 -13.78 5.03
CA LEU A 148 14.36 -14.67 4.04
C LEU A 148 15.83 -14.36 3.78
N LYS A 149 16.20 -13.08 3.66
CA LYS A 149 17.60 -12.70 3.48
C LYS A 149 18.45 -13.05 4.71
N ALA A 150 17.90 -12.92 5.92
CA ALA A 150 18.59 -13.20 7.17
C ALA A 150 18.75 -14.70 7.48
N ARG A 151 17.69 -15.48 7.26
CA ARG A 151 17.56 -16.86 7.79
C ARG A 151 17.30 -17.91 6.71
N GLY A 152 17.11 -17.50 5.46
CA GLY A 152 16.84 -18.40 4.34
C GLY A 152 15.38 -18.87 4.22
N ALA A 153 14.63 -18.87 5.33
CA ALA A 153 13.23 -19.28 5.43
C ALA A 153 12.44 -18.37 6.39
N VAL A 154 11.12 -18.36 6.28
CA VAL A 154 10.20 -17.67 7.21
C VAL A 154 9.31 -18.71 7.89
N THR A 155 9.26 -18.67 9.22
CA THR A 155 8.41 -19.58 10.00
C THR A 155 7.01 -19.01 10.24
N LEU A 156 6.02 -19.88 10.42
CA LEU A 156 4.63 -19.46 10.74
C LEU A 156 4.56 -18.65 12.03
N ARG A 157 5.38 -18.99 13.03
CA ARG A 157 5.43 -18.26 14.31
C ARG A 157 5.92 -16.82 14.13
N GLU A 158 6.91 -16.61 13.28
CA GLU A 158 7.40 -15.26 12.97
C GLU A 158 6.34 -14.46 12.22
N ARG A 159 5.72 -15.06 11.20
CA ARG A 159 4.61 -14.44 10.47
C ARG A 159 3.47 -14.08 11.40
N LEU A 160 3.05 -14.96 12.30
CA LEU A 160 1.94 -14.68 13.21
C LEU A 160 2.18 -13.40 14.03
N VAL A 161 3.40 -13.20 14.54
CA VAL A 161 3.75 -12.00 15.32
C VAL A 161 3.90 -10.78 14.41
N ASP A 162 4.63 -10.90 13.29
CA ASP A 162 4.89 -9.77 12.38
C ASP A 162 3.59 -9.29 11.71
N TYR A 163 2.81 -10.23 11.19
CA TYR A 163 1.55 -9.96 10.50
C TYR A 163 0.50 -9.52 11.51
N GLY A 164 0.42 -10.20 12.66
CA GLY A 164 -0.50 -9.81 13.73
C GLY A 164 -0.26 -8.37 14.17
N LEU A 165 1.00 -7.97 14.39
CA LEU A 165 1.33 -6.58 14.72
C LEU A 165 0.92 -5.61 13.62
N VAL A 166 1.35 -5.85 12.37
CA VAL A 166 1.10 -4.93 11.26
C VAL A 166 -0.40 -4.80 10.99
N PHE A 167 -1.09 -5.93 10.81
CA PHE A 167 -2.52 -5.92 10.50
C PHE A 167 -3.38 -5.38 11.63
N THR A 168 -2.95 -5.45 12.89
CA THR A 168 -3.74 -4.91 14.00
C THR A 168 -3.41 -3.47 14.34
N SER A 169 -2.28 -2.92 13.86
CA SER A 169 -1.83 -1.57 14.21
C SER A 169 -2.80 -0.44 13.84
N LEU A 170 -3.50 -0.54 12.70
CA LEU A 170 -4.41 0.49 12.21
C LEU A 170 -5.76 0.53 12.95
N TYR A 171 -6.26 -0.64 13.35
CA TYR A 171 -7.66 -0.80 13.71
C TYR A 171 -8.09 -0.24 15.08
N PRO A 172 -7.26 -0.11 16.12
CA PRO A 172 -7.71 0.42 17.41
C PRO A 172 -8.38 1.80 17.29
N LEU A 173 -7.71 2.77 16.66
CA LEU A 173 -8.27 4.11 16.49
C LEU A 173 -9.26 4.19 15.34
N ALA A 174 -9.04 3.43 14.25
CA ALA A 174 -10.00 3.40 13.13
C ALA A 174 -11.36 2.83 13.56
N LEU A 175 -11.39 1.69 14.27
CA LEU A 175 -12.63 1.12 14.78
C LEU A 175 -13.26 2.00 15.85
N ALA A 176 -12.48 2.66 16.71
CA ALA A 176 -13.02 3.64 17.65
C ALA A 176 -13.79 4.74 16.90
N LYS A 177 -13.29 5.25 15.78
CA LYS A 177 -14.06 6.20 14.94
C LYS A 177 -15.29 5.55 14.30
N MET A 178 -15.18 4.32 13.79
CA MET A 178 -16.31 3.64 13.14
C MET A 178 -17.48 3.40 14.08
N VAL A 179 -17.22 2.87 15.29
CA VAL A 179 -18.28 2.59 16.28
C VAL A 179 -18.94 3.86 16.84
N ASN A 180 -18.29 5.01 16.69
CA ASN A 180 -18.82 6.33 17.07
C ASN A 180 -19.46 7.09 15.89
N GLY A 181 -19.53 6.51 14.69
CA GLY A 181 -20.08 7.17 13.50
C GLY A 181 -19.21 8.32 12.97
N GLN A 182 -17.91 8.29 13.28
CA GLN A 182 -16.94 9.34 12.97
C GLN A 182 -15.98 8.96 11.83
N PHE A 183 -16.22 7.84 11.14
CA PHE A 183 -15.39 7.40 10.02
C PHE A 183 -15.89 8.00 8.70
N TRP A 184 -15.45 9.23 8.40
CA TRP A 184 -15.81 9.98 7.20
C TRP A 184 -14.61 10.09 6.27
N ILE A 185 -14.85 10.03 4.96
CA ILE A 185 -13.85 10.32 3.93
C ILE A 185 -14.38 11.48 3.09
N GLY A 186 -13.70 12.63 3.19
CA GLY A 186 -14.20 13.87 2.61
C GLY A 186 -15.66 14.09 3.02
N PRO A 187 -16.56 14.38 2.07
CA PRO A 187 -17.99 14.58 2.35
C PRO A 187 -18.78 13.29 2.62
N VAL A 188 -18.19 12.10 2.42
CA VAL A 188 -18.94 10.84 2.44
C VAL A 188 -18.84 10.15 3.80
N ASN A 189 -20.01 9.87 4.38
CA ASN A 189 -20.15 8.96 5.52
C ASN A 189 -20.07 7.51 5.03
N LEU A 190 -19.03 6.76 5.41
CA LEU A 190 -18.88 5.39 4.94
C LEU A 190 -19.87 4.44 5.60
N LYS A 191 -20.32 3.43 4.85
CA LYS A 191 -21.36 2.50 5.28
C LYS A 191 -20.97 1.61 6.45
N VAL A 192 -19.66 1.47 6.70
CA VAL A 192 -19.14 0.77 7.88
C VAL A 192 -19.64 1.39 9.19
N ASN A 193 -19.93 2.70 9.21
CA ASN A 193 -20.50 3.36 10.39
C ASN A 193 -21.89 2.79 10.70
N ASP A 194 -22.77 2.67 9.70
CA ASP A 194 -24.12 2.12 9.89
C ASP A 194 -24.10 0.70 10.46
N VAL A 195 -23.09 -0.10 10.05
CA VAL A 195 -22.95 -1.49 10.51
C VAL A 195 -22.39 -1.56 11.94
N LEU A 196 -21.38 -0.74 12.26
CA LEU A 196 -20.62 -0.85 13.50
C LEU A 196 -21.04 0.12 14.61
N TYR A 197 -21.90 1.10 14.31
CA TYR A 197 -22.31 2.12 15.27
C TYR A 197 -22.86 1.49 16.55
N GLY A 198 -22.39 1.98 17.70
CA GLY A 198 -22.78 1.48 19.02
C GLY A 198 -22.14 0.14 19.43
N GLN A 199 -21.40 -0.54 18.55
CA GLN A 199 -20.69 -1.79 18.86
C GLN A 199 -19.34 -1.53 19.54
N TYR A 200 -19.33 -0.74 20.62
CA TYR A 200 -18.11 -0.24 21.28
C TYR A 200 -17.13 -1.35 21.72
N TRP A 201 -17.63 -2.56 22.01
CA TRP A 201 -16.81 -3.72 22.35
C TRP A 201 -15.79 -4.08 21.26
N LEU A 202 -16.09 -3.80 19.98
CA LEU A 202 -15.16 -4.05 18.87
C LEU A 202 -13.90 -3.17 18.96
N ALA A 203 -14.03 -1.92 19.40
CA ALA A 203 -12.88 -1.04 19.60
C ALA A 203 -11.97 -1.53 20.73
N TYR A 204 -12.56 -1.97 21.85
CA TYR A 204 -11.80 -2.56 22.96
C TYR A 204 -11.13 -3.88 22.56
N LEU A 205 -11.84 -4.75 21.82
CA LEU A 205 -11.28 -6.00 21.32
C LEU A 205 -10.10 -5.74 20.38
N ALA A 206 -10.23 -4.80 19.44
CA ALA A 206 -9.15 -4.43 18.53
C ALA A 206 -7.92 -3.89 19.29
N GLY A 207 -8.15 -3.05 20.30
CA GLY A 207 -7.08 -2.56 21.18
C GLY A 207 -6.40 -3.69 21.96
N ALA A 208 -7.16 -4.64 22.51
CA ALA A 208 -6.62 -5.77 23.24
C ALA A 208 -5.80 -6.72 22.34
N VAL A 209 -6.31 -7.02 21.14
CA VAL A 209 -5.61 -7.85 20.14
C VAL A 209 -4.31 -7.16 19.69
N PHE A 210 -4.36 -5.86 19.39
CA PHE A 210 -3.15 -5.09 19.07
C PHE A 210 -2.13 -5.12 20.21
N ALA A 211 -2.56 -4.86 21.45
CA ALA A 211 -1.69 -4.87 22.62
C ALA A 211 -1.01 -6.24 22.84
N ALA A 212 -1.73 -7.34 22.58
CA ALA A 212 -1.18 -8.69 22.66
C ALA A 212 -0.07 -8.92 21.62
N PHE A 213 -0.30 -8.56 20.34
CA PHE A 213 0.71 -8.69 19.30
C PHE A 213 1.89 -7.73 19.48
N PHE A 214 1.64 -6.50 19.93
CA PHE A 214 2.70 -5.55 20.27
C PHE A 214 3.58 -6.07 21.41
N THR A 215 2.99 -6.62 22.47
CA THR A 215 3.73 -7.25 23.57
C THR A 215 4.55 -8.45 23.08
N ALA A 216 3.95 -9.31 22.26
CA ALA A 216 4.65 -10.46 21.67
C ALA A 216 5.82 -10.03 20.79
N PHE A 217 5.65 -8.95 20.01
CA PHE A 217 6.72 -8.34 19.22
C PHE A 217 7.86 -7.82 20.11
N ILE A 218 7.56 -7.03 21.14
CA ILE A 218 8.58 -6.49 22.05
C ILE A 218 9.34 -7.61 22.77
N ALA A 219 8.63 -8.63 23.26
CA ALA A 219 9.25 -9.78 23.92
C ALA A 219 10.19 -10.53 22.98
N ARG A 220 9.74 -10.80 21.74
CA ARG A 220 10.57 -11.45 20.71
C ARG A 220 11.78 -10.61 20.34
N THR A 221 11.59 -9.32 20.06
CA THR A 221 12.65 -8.38 19.69
C THR A 221 13.70 -8.26 20.81
N THR A 222 13.26 -8.19 22.07
CA THR A 222 14.17 -8.16 23.23
C THR A 222 15.00 -9.43 23.34
N ARG A 223 14.38 -10.60 23.10
CA ARG A 223 15.09 -11.88 23.06
C ARG A 223 16.11 -11.91 21.93
N GLU A 224 15.72 -11.55 20.71
CA GLU A 224 16.63 -11.54 19.55
C GLU A 224 17.80 -10.56 19.72
N TYR A 225 17.56 -9.42 20.39
CA TYR A 225 18.62 -8.48 20.78
C TYR A 225 19.61 -9.12 21.76
N ARG A 226 19.12 -9.77 22.83
CA ARG A 226 19.97 -10.44 23.83
C ARG A 226 20.76 -11.61 23.23
N GLU A 227 20.19 -12.29 22.25
CA GLU A 227 20.83 -13.40 21.52
C GLU A 227 21.78 -12.93 20.41
N GLY A 228 21.84 -11.62 20.11
CA GLY A 228 22.70 -11.06 19.06
C GLY A 228 22.27 -11.41 17.63
N VAL A 229 21.00 -11.81 17.43
CA VAL A 229 20.43 -12.25 16.13
C VAL A 229 19.32 -11.34 15.63
N LEU A 230 19.26 -10.12 16.17
CA LEU A 230 18.24 -9.13 15.82
C LEU A 230 18.37 -8.69 14.36
N ASN A 231 17.29 -8.88 13.61
CA ASN A 231 17.12 -8.30 12.29
C ASN A 231 16.71 -6.82 12.43
N VAL A 232 17.70 -5.93 12.47
CA VAL A 232 17.51 -4.50 12.68
C VAL A 232 16.64 -3.86 11.59
N PRO A 233 16.88 -4.04 10.28
CA PRO A 233 16.04 -3.40 9.26
C PRO A 233 14.57 -3.79 9.36
N LYS A 234 14.27 -5.08 9.57
CA LYS A 234 12.89 -5.54 9.77
C LYS A 234 12.26 -4.88 11.00
N THR A 235 12.99 -4.87 12.11
CA THR A 235 12.50 -4.31 13.37
C THR A 235 12.17 -2.83 13.25
N LEU A 236 13.05 -2.05 12.59
CA LEU A 236 12.81 -0.63 12.34
C LEU A 236 11.62 -0.40 11.41
N LEU A 237 11.50 -1.18 10.32
CA LEU A 237 10.34 -1.12 9.43
C LEU A 237 9.03 -1.34 10.21
N LEU A 238 8.95 -2.43 10.97
CA LEU A 238 7.74 -2.78 11.72
C LEU A 238 7.39 -1.76 12.80
N LEU A 239 8.38 -1.20 13.49
CA LEU A 239 8.17 -0.13 14.47
C LEU A 239 7.65 1.16 13.80
N ALA A 240 8.29 1.60 12.72
CA ALA A 240 7.86 2.79 11.97
C ALA A 240 6.42 2.62 11.45
N THR A 241 6.11 1.47 10.86
CA THR A 241 4.75 1.14 10.42
C THR A 241 3.76 1.15 11.56
N THR A 242 4.08 0.49 12.67
CA THR A 242 3.17 0.41 13.82
C THR A 242 2.82 1.79 14.33
N ILE A 243 3.80 2.69 14.47
CA ILE A 243 3.58 4.06 14.94
C ILE A 243 2.68 4.82 13.98
N ILE A 244 3.01 4.83 12.68
CA ILE A 244 2.23 5.59 11.70
C ILE A 244 0.82 5.05 11.57
N MET A 245 0.66 3.73 11.41
CA MET A 245 -0.66 3.12 11.22
C MET A 245 -1.53 3.26 12.47
N PHE A 246 -0.95 3.18 13.68
CA PHE A 246 -1.71 3.41 14.91
C PHE A 246 -2.23 4.84 15.02
N PHE A 247 -1.41 5.84 14.70
CA PHE A 247 -1.77 7.25 14.88
C PHE A 247 -2.44 7.90 13.67
N ALA A 248 -2.31 7.36 12.45
CA ALA A 248 -2.92 7.96 11.27
C ALA A 248 -4.44 8.16 11.39
N PRO A 249 -5.22 7.19 11.93
CA PRO A 249 -6.65 7.39 12.17
C PRO A 249 -6.97 8.36 13.30
N ALA A 250 -5.99 8.86 14.08
CA ALA A 250 -6.26 9.86 15.10
C ALA A 250 -6.63 11.23 14.48
N LEU A 251 -6.21 11.46 13.23
CA LEU A 251 -6.41 12.73 12.56
C LEU A 251 -7.88 12.96 12.17
N PRO A 252 -8.42 14.18 12.28
CA PRO A 252 -9.83 14.46 11.98
C PRO A 252 -10.20 14.29 10.51
N ASN A 253 -9.36 14.79 9.59
CA ASN A 253 -9.53 14.61 8.16
C ASN A 253 -8.86 13.30 7.71
N LEU A 254 -9.62 12.22 7.77
CA LEU A 254 -9.14 10.88 7.41
C LEU A 254 -8.75 10.76 5.94
N ASP A 255 -9.33 11.55 5.05
CA ASP A 255 -9.00 11.53 3.62
C ASP A 255 -7.57 12.02 3.39
N THR A 256 -7.20 13.17 3.97
CA THR A 256 -5.81 13.66 3.92
C THR A 256 -4.84 12.76 4.70
N ALA A 257 -5.29 12.11 5.79
CA ALA A 257 -4.46 11.15 6.54
C ALA A 257 -4.16 9.92 5.69
N PHE A 258 -5.19 9.44 4.99
CA PHE A 258 -5.08 8.35 4.04
C PHE A 258 -4.17 8.72 2.87
N GLN A 259 -4.22 9.97 2.37
CA GLN A 259 -3.23 10.42 1.39
C GLN A 259 -1.79 10.41 1.94
N GLY A 260 -1.59 10.70 3.22
CA GLY A 260 -0.30 10.52 3.91
C GLY A 260 0.21 9.09 3.80
N ILE A 261 -0.66 8.12 4.10
CA ILE A 261 -0.34 6.70 3.96
C ILE A 261 -0.03 6.38 2.49
N ASN A 262 -0.84 6.88 1.54
CA ASN A 262 -0.64 6.66 0.11
C ASN A 262 0.72 7.20 -0.35
N VAL A 263 1.12 8.42 0.03
CA VAL A 263 2.43 8.97 -0.38
C VAL A 263 3.57 8.08 0.11
N TRP A 264 3.55 7.69 1.38
CA TRP A 264 4.60 6.84 1.94
C TRP A 264 4.63 5.44 1.28
N HIS A 265 3.48 4.77 1.25
CA HIS A 265 3.31 3.43 0.65
C HIS A 265 3.70 3.42 -0.83
N SER A 266 3.19 4.38 -1.60
CA SER A 266 3.47 4.50 -3.03
C SER A 266 4.92 4.85 -3.32
N PHE A 267 5.55 5.72 -2.54
CA PHE A 267 6.97 6.03 -2.68
C PHE A 267 7.84 4.79 -2.45
N GLN A 268 7.54 4.04 -1.38
CA GLN A 268 8.22 2.79 -1.07
C GLN A 268 8.00 1.76 -2.19
N TYR A 269 6.77 1.59 -2.66
CA TYR A 269 6.43 0.65 -3.73
C TYR A 269 7.13 0.99 -5.04
N LEU A 270 7.17 2.26 -5.44
CA LEU A 270 7.84 2.68 -6.67
C LEU A 270 9.31 2.28 -6.66
N ALA A 271 10.00 2.49 -5.52
CA ALA A 271 11.38 2.07 -5.34
C ALA A 271 11.54 0.53 -5.45
N LEU A 272 10.63 -0.23 -4.84
CA LEU A 272 10.65 -1.70 -4.83
C LEU A 272 10.35 -2.29 -6.21
N THR A 273 9.38 -1.75 -6.92
CA THR A 273 8.99 -2.22 -8.25
C THR A 273 10.05 -1.85 -9.29
N TRP A 274 10.65 -0.66 -9.19
CA TRP A 274 11.84 -0.32 -9.98
C TRP A 274 12.98 -1.30 -9.72
N LEU A 275 13.29 -1.58 -8.45
CA LEU A 275 14.35 -2.53 -8.08
C LEU A 275 14.08 -3.93 -8.64
N ALA A 276 12.86 -4.44 -8.47
CA ALA A 276 12.48 -5.76 -8.99
C ALA A 276 12.61 -5.85 -10.52
N ASN A 277 12.13 -4.83 -11.24
CA ASN A 277 12.29 -4.75 -12.69
C ASN A 277 13.77 -4.68 -13.10
N ARG A 278 14.55 -3.83 -12.42
CA ARG A 278 15.98 -3.69 -12.69
C ARG A 278 16.73 -5.01 -12.50
N LEU A 279 16.53 -5.68 -11.36
CA LEU A 279 17.18 -6.97 -11.08
C LEU A 279 16.80 -8.03 -12.13
N ARG A 280 15.53 -8.07 -12.54
CA ARG A 280 15.07 -8.98 -13.61
C ARG A 280 15.70 -8.63 -14.96
N GLU A 281 15.71 -7.36 -15.35
CA GLU A 281 16.31 -6.91 -16.62
C GLU A 281 17.81 -7.22 -16.67
N GLU A 282 18.52 -7.00 -15.56
CA GLU A 282 19.95 -7.30 -15.42
C GLU A 282 20.23 -8.81 -15.42
N SER A 283 19.40 -9.64 -14.77
CA SER A 283 19.63 -11.09 -14.68
C SER A 283 19.22 -11.86 -15.94
N THR A 284 18.16 -11.43 -16.62
CA THR A 284 17.63 -12.13 -17.81
C THR A 284 18.17 -11.55 -19.13
N GLY A 285 18.69 -10.32 -19.10
CA GLY A 285 19.03 -9.56 -20.31
C GLY A 285 17.80 -9.17 -21.15
N ARG A 286 16.57 -9.39 -20.63
CA ARG A 286 15.31 -9.11 -21.34
C ARG A 286 14.60 -7.89 -20.74
N PRO A 287 14.00 -7.02 -21.56
CA PRO A 287 13.28 -5.86 -21.05
C PRO A 287 12.03 -6.25 -20.25
N ALA A 288 11.63 -5.41 -19.29
CA ALA A 288 10.37 -5.56 -18.54
C ALA A 288 9.14 -5.09 -19.34
N SER A 289 9.34 -4.49 -20.51
CA SER A 289 8.29 -3.94 -21.34
C SER A 289 8.51 -4.28 -22.82
N PRO A 290 7.44 -4.42 -23.62
CA PRO A 290 7.54 -4.48 -25.09
C PRO A 290 8.23 -3.25 -25.70
N PHE A 291 8.26 -2.13 -24.97
CA PHE A 291 8.88 -0.87 -25.40
C PHE A 291 10.38 -0.77 -25.08
N GLY A 292 11.00 -1.84 -24.59
CA GLY A 292 12.42 -1.88 -24.21
C GLY A 292 12.65 -1.77 -22.70
N PRO A 293 13.92 -1.66 -22.26
CA PRO A 293 14.25 -1.66 -20.84
C PRO A 293 13.78 -0.37 -20.18
N VAL A 294 13.01 -0.51 -19.10
CA VAL A 294 12.44 0.62 -18.37
C VAL A 294 13.21 0.93 -17.08
N SER A 295 13.96 -0.03 -16.52
CA SER A 295 14.54 0.11 -15.17
C SER A 295 16.05 -0.09 -15.08
N ALA A 296 16.69 -0.75 -16.05
CA ALA A 296 18.13 -0.96 -16.11
C ALA A 296 18.92 0.34 -16.42
N GLY A 297 20.24 0.35 -16.13
CA GLY A 297 21.16 1.43 -16.50
C GLY A 297 21.08 2.70 -15.63
N SER A 298 21.97 3.67 -15.92
CA SER A 298 22.18 4.88 -15.10
C SER A 298 20.97 5.81 -15.02
N THR A 299 20.11 5.82 -16.03
CA THR A 299 18.87 6.62 -16.09
C THR A 299 17.62 5.77 -15.86
N GLY A 300 17.78 4.53 -15.37
CA GLY A 300 16.69 3.56 -15.22
C GLY A 300 15.53 4.06 -14.35
N TRP A 301 15.81 4.72 -13.23
CA TRP A 301 14.77 5.28 -12.36
C TRP A 301 13.89 6.32 -13.07
N VAL A 302 14.50 7.27 -13.78
CA VAL A 302 13.78 8.35 -14.47
C VAL A 302 12.90 7.78 -15.58
N ARG A 303 13.44 6.82 -16.36
CA ARG A 303 12.66 6.14 -17.43
C ARG A 303 11.47 5.39 -16.86
N PHE A 304 11.68 4.62 -15.80
CA PHE A 304 10.61 3.89 -15.12
C PHE A 304 9.51 4.84 -14.61
N TYR A 305 9.89 5.92 -13.93
CA TYR A 305 8.92 6.85 -13.37
C TYR A 305 8.15 7.62 -14.46
N LEU A 306 8.83 8.12 -15.50
CA LEU A 306 8.18 8.79 -16.63
C LEU A 306 7.27 7.83 -17.41
N PHE A 307 7.65 6.57 -17.54
CA PHE A 307 6.80 5.54 -18.13
C PHE A 307 5.51 5.35 -17.33
N CYS A 308 5.59 5.34 -16.00
CA CYS A 308 4.42 5.25 -15.13
C CYS A 308 3.52 6.50 -15.25
N LEU A 309 4.11 7.71 -15.29
CA LEU A 309 3.37 8.95 -15.53
C LEU A 309 2.68 8.98 -16.89
N ALA A 310 3.33 8.47 -17.94
CA ALA A 310 2.77 8.44 -19.28
C ALA A 310 1.52 7.56 -19.41
N MET A 311 1.23 6.69 -18.44
CA MET A 311 0.01 5.89 -18.39
C MET A 311 -1.18 6.57 -17.70
N LEU A 312 -0.97 7.67 -16.96
CA LEU A 312 -2.04 8.44 -16.31
C LEU A 312 -3.18 8.90 -17.25
N PRO A 313 -2.93 9.24 -18.53
CA PRO A 313 -4.01 9.57 -19.46
C PRO A 313 -5.08 8.49 -19.58
N VAL A 314 -4.77 7.21 -19.31
CA VAL A 314 -5.77 6.13 -19.32
C VAL A 314 -6.86 6.39 -18.27
N SER A 315 -6.51 6.68 -17.02
CA SER A 315 -7.49 7.06 -16.00
C SER A 315 -8.20 8.36 -16.35
N GLY A 316 -7.48 9.36 -16.89
CA GLY A 316 -8.09 10.62 -17.34
C GLY A 316 -9.19 10.43 -18.39
N LEU A 317 -8.94 9.57 -19.39
CA LEU A 317 -9.92 9.22 -20.41
C LEU A 317 -11.14 8.50 -19.81
N LEU A 318 -10.95 7.60 -18.84
CA LEU A 318 -12.05 6.94 -18.13
C LEU A 318 -12.91 7.93 -17.34
N ILE A 319 -12.30 8.92 -16.68
CA ILE A 319 -13.02 9.97 -15.96
C ILE A 319 -13.88 10.80 -16.92
N VAL A 320 -13.29 11.23 -18.06
CA VAL A 320 -14.00 12.01 -19.08
C VAL A 320 -15.14 11.18 -19.69
N ALA A 321 -14.89 9.91 -20.02
CA ALA A 321 -15.90 9.01 -20.57
C ALA A 321 -17.05 8.78 -19.59
N ALA A 322 -16.76 8.57 -18.29
CA ALA A 322 -17.78 8.40 -17.27
C ALA A 322 -18.67 9.65 -17.13
N ARG A 323 -18.06 10.85 -17.15
CA ARG A 323 -18.81 12.11 -17.10
C ARG A 323 -19.69 12.32 -18.32
N TRP A 324 -19.24 11.89 -19.49
CA TRP A 324 -20.01 11.98 -20.73
C TRP A 324 -21.18 10.99 -20.77
N LEU A 325 -20.98 9.76 -20.28
CA LEU A 325 -21.99 8.71 -20.28
C LEU A 325 -23.07 8.89 -19.19
N TRP A 326 -22.69 9.43 -18.03
CA TRP A 326 -23.61 9.62 -16.88
C TRP A 326 -23.62 11.07 -16.38
N PRO A 327 -24.09 12.04 -17.18
CA PRO A 327 -24.12 13.44 -16.75
C PRO A 327 -25.02 13.63 -15.52
N GLY A 328 -24.49 14.30 -14.50
CA GLY A 328 -25.24 14.57 -13.26
C GLY A 328 -25.40 13.34 -12.35
N LEU A 329 -24.51 12.35 -12.45
CA LEU A 329 -24.48 11.18 -11.57
C LEU A 329 -24.56 11.61 -10.09
N HIS A 330 -25.49 11.02 -9.35
CA HIS A 330 -25.80 11.33 -7.94
C HIS A 330 -26.27 12.77 -7.66
N CYS A 331 -26.79 13.48 -8.66
CA CYS A 331 -27.39 14.81 -8.50
C CYS A 331 -28.88 14.82 -8.92
N PRO A 332 -29.77 14.12 -8.20
CA PRO A 332 -31.20 14.12 -8.52
C PRO A 332 -31.77 15.55 -8.50
N ALA A 333 -32.51 15.92 -9.55
CA ALA A 333 -33.11 17.25 -9.72
C ALA A 333 -32.11 18.43 -9.57
N GLY A 334 -30.82 18.21 -9.88
CA GLY A 334 -29.77 19.23 -9.78
C GLY A 334 -29.22 19.44 -8.36
N GLN A 335 -29.71 18.70 -7.36
CA GLN A 335 -29.18 18.72 -5.99
C GLN A 335 -28.21 17.55 -5.83
N CYS A 336 -26.92 17.86 -5.72
CA CYS A 336 -25.87 16.84 -5.59
C CYS A 336 -25.79 16.25 -4.20
N LEU A 337 -25.74 14.92 -4.13
CA LEU A 337 -25.48 14.18 -2.90
C LEU A 337 -24.00 14.32 -2.48
N PRO A 338 -23.66 14.10 -1.20
CA PRO A 338 -22.28 14.24 -0.73
C PRO A 338 -21.29 13.36 -1.53
N GLY A 339 -20.23 13.97 -2.05
CA GLY A 339 -19.19 13.29 -2.84
C GLY A 339 -19.59 12.93 -4.27
N ALA A 340 -20.71 13.46 -4.78
CA ALA A 340 -21.13 13.26 -6.18
C ALA A 340 -20.15 13.90 -7.19
N ASP A 341 -19.50 15.00 -6.82
CA ASP A 341 -18.48 15.68 -7.64
C ASP A 341 -17.20 14.85 -7.82
N GLU A 342 -16.89 13.98 -6.86
CA GLU A 342 -15.74 13.07 -6.91
C GLU A 342 -16.07 11.70 -7.55
N ALA A 343 -17.36 11.39 -7.78
CA ALA A 343 -17.79 10.08 -8.25
C ALA A 343 -17.15 9.66 -9.58
N TYR A 344 -17.01 10.57 -10.55
CA TYR A 344 -16.35 10.27 -11.83
C TYR A 344 -14.86 9.97 -11.67
N THR A 345 -14.19 10.70 -10.78
CA THR A 345 -12.79 10.46 -10.42
C THR A 345 -12.64 9.06 -9.83
N TYR A 346 -13.54 8.66 -8.93
CA TYR A 346 -13.52 7.32 -8.37
C TYR A 346 -13.84 6.23 -9.42
N ILE A 347 -14.77 6.45 -10.36
CA ILE A 347 -14.99 5.48 -11.45
C ILE A 347 -13.71 5.24 -12.23
N GLY A 348 -13.03 6.31 -12.68
CA GLY A 348 -11.83 6.19 -13.49
C GLY A 348 -10.61 5.66 -12.72
N ILE A 349 -10.37 6.18 -11.52
CA ILE A 349 -9.21 5.81 -10.71
C ILE A 349 -9.42 4.44 -10.04
N LEU A 350 -10.55 4.20 -9.36
CA LEU A 350 -10.76 2.94 -8.63
C LEU A 350 -10.81 1.72 -9.55
N SER A 351 -11.27 1.89 -10.79
CA SER A 351 -11.23 0.82 -11.80
C SER A 351 -9.81 0.28 -12.02
N VAL A 352 -8.82 1.17 -12.10
CA VAL A 352 -7.42 0.78 -12.30
C VAL A 352 -6.77 0.42 -10.96
N LEU A 353 -7.12 1.14 -9.89
CA LEU A 353 -6.52 0.99 -8.57
C LEU A 353 -6.85 -0.36 -7.93
N LEU A 354 -8.10 -0.81 -8.03
CA LEU A 354 -8.51 -2.12 -7.51
C LEU A 354 -7.92 -3.28 -8.33
N VAL A 355 -7.74 -3.10 -9.65
CA VAL A 355 -7.00 -4.07 -10.48
C VAL A 355 -5.57 -4.18 -10.00
N HIS A 356 -4.93 -3.05 -9.71
CA HIS A 356 -3.60 -3.02 -9.12
C HIS A 356 -3.57 -3.76 -7.77
N TYR A 357 -4.52 -3.55 -6.86
CA TYR A 357 -4.56 -4.29 -5.58
C TYR A 357 -4.67 -5.80 -5.79
N PHE A 358 -5.49 -6.22 -6.75
CA PHE A 358 -5.65 -7.62 -7.11
C PHE A 358 -4.34 -8.22 -7.65
N HIS A 359 -3.64 -7.49 -8.53
CA HIS A 359 -2.35 -7.89 -9.09
C HIS A 359 -1.25 -7.97 -8.02
N ASP A 360 -1.18 -6.97 -7.16
CA ASP A 360 -0.21 -6.91 -6.06
C ASP A 360 -0.43 -8.00 -5.03
N GLY A 361 -1.68 -8.43 -4.80
CA GLY A 361 -1.98 -9.59 -3.97
C GLY A 361 -1.21 -10.85 -4.41
N VAL A 362 -0.93 -11.00 -5.71
CA VAL A 362 -0.07 -12.08 -6.23
C VAL A 362 1.41 -11.71 -6.12
N LEU A 363 1.82 -10.50 -6.51
CA LEU A 363 3.22 -10.09 -6.45
C LEU A 363 3.80 -10.13 -5.03
N PHE A 364 2.98 -9.84 -4.02
CA PHE A 364 3.33 -9.91 -2.59
C PHE A 364 3.40 -11.34 -2.04
N THR A 365 3.21 -12.37 -2.88
CA THR A 365 3.56 -13.76 -2.53
C THR A 365 5.00 -14.13 -2.89
N GLU A 366 5.73 -13.24 -3.56
CA GLU A 366 7.06 -13.50 -4.12
C GLU A 366 8.15 -12.56 -3.54
N PRO A 367 8.45 -12.62 -2.22
CA PRO A 367 9.45 -11.75 -1.57
C PRO A 367 10.87 -11.91 -2.13
N GLN A 368 11.17 -13.03 -2.79
CA GLN A 368 12.45 -13.24 -3.48
C GLN A 368 12.72 -12.25 -4.61
N ALA A 369 11.69 -11.62 -5.19
CA ALA A 369 11.82 -10.73 -6.34
C ALA A 369 12.67 -9.47 -6.08
N ILE A 370 12.91 -9.12 -4.81
CA ILE A 370 13.69 -7.95 -4.39
C ILE A 370 14.98 -8.31 -3.63
N ILE A 371 15.34 -9.59 -3.58
CA ILE A 371 16.57 -10.06 -2.93
C ILE A 371 17.63 -10.24 -4.01
N ALA A 372 18.53 -9.26 -4.16
CA ALA A 372 19.55 -9.21 -5.21
C ALA A 372 20.38 -10.50 -5.33
N ASP A 373 20.85 -11.04 -4.19
CA ASP A 373 21.68 -12.25 -4.13
C ASP A 373 20.96 -13.51 -4.63
N ARG A 374 19.62 -13.50 -4.66
CA ARG A 374 18.80 -14.59 -5.20
C ARG A 374 18.30 -14.32 -6.62
N ALA A 375 18.25 -13.06 -7.05
CA ALA A 375 17.83 -12.66 -8.39
C ALA A 375 18.91 -12.89 -9.47
N VAL A 376 20.20 -12.87 -9.09
CA VAL A 376 21.36 -13.01 -10.00
C VAL A 376 21.91 -14.45 -10.08
N GLY A 377 21.39 -15.37 -9.25
CA GLY A 377 21.70 -16.79 -9.31
C GLY A 377 22.20 -17.35 -8.00
N GLY A 378 21.34 -18.13 -7.34
CA GLY A 378 21.75 -19.24 -6.50
C GLY A 378 20.99 -20.48 -6.99
N PRO A 379 21.66 -21.63 -7.21
CA PRO A 379 20.99 -22.83 -7.69
C PRO A 379 19.83 -23.18 -6.75
N SER A 380 18.70 -23.56 -7.34
CA SER A 380 17.73 -24.43 -6.67
C SER A 380 18.53 -25.52 -5.97
N ALA A 381 18.55 -25.52 -4.63
CA ALA A 381 19.04 -26.65 -3.87
C ALA A 381 18.17 -27.83 -4.30
N ALA A 382 18.70 -28.66 -5.20
CA ALA A 382 18.18 -29.98 -5.45
C ALA A 382 18.14 -30.70 -4.09
N PRO A 383 17.10 -31.47 -3.79
CA PRO A 383 17.14 -32.34 -2.62
C PRO A 383 18.30 -33.32 -2.83
N GLU A 384 19.24 -33.35 -1.89
CA GLU A 384 20.16 -34.48 -1.75
C GLU A 384 19.29 -35.72 -1.54
N ALA A 385 19.12 -36.49 -2.62
CA ALA A 385 18.68 -37.87 -2.53
C ALA A 385 19.83 -38.69 -1.98
N ALA A 386 19.51 -39.45 -0.92
CA ALA A 386 20.34 -40.48 -0.33
C ALA A 386 20.62 -41.64 -1.30
#